data_AF-A0A915LMX1-F1
#
_entry.id   AF-A0A915LMX1-F1
#
_cell.length_a   1.000
_cell.length_b   1.000
_cell.length_c   1.000
_cell.angle_alpha   90.00
_cell.angle_beta   90.00
_cell.angle_gamma   90.00
#
_symmetry.space_group_name_H-M   'P 1'
#
loop_
_entity.id
_entity.type
_entity.pdbx_description
1 polymer ?
#
loop_
_entity_poly.entity_id
_entity_poly.type
_entity_poly.pdbx_seq_one_letter_code
_entity_poly.pdbx_strand_id
1 'polypeptide(L)'
;MCHVHLKAILRRCGPHIRSLSLADINQLLDENSVLEIGALCPELTNLNLSSITASPETLRVLSESFPKLTKIAYCGMTQTNEKAFLFLLKSMASRLRSVDFRGCASLISRNFNGLTTLTLCGVFPLFTNKGLKQISRISSLQTLSLDYNPLVDDNLLSSISDNLQNLRKFTLSFAGTDCQITTNGLCLLAKFKKLEELDLSGLAALNVQVLKSICNDGCLELRTIFLRNCSYLGDDGIAELGNLTKLENVDLSGCILSNPHANPVKIIIGGTICEPHKIRRPYGSRVILDQADNSSLNLNYLSSFVDENELFNGDEDDEFRILSAHSKLIIS
;
A
#
# COMPACT_ATOMS: atom_id res chain seq x y z
N MET A 1 -19.84 8.58 28.16
CA MET A 1 -20.56 7.30 27.91
C MET A 1 -19.67 6.20 27.33
N CYS A 2 -18.73 6.49 26.41
CA CYS A 2 -17.90 5.45 25.76
C CYS A 2 -17.03 4.62 26.74
N HIS A 3 -16.49 5.24 27.79
CA HIS A 3 -15.64 4.58 28.79
C HIS A 3 -16.32 3.44 29.57
N VAL A 4 -17.61 3.57 29.91
CA VAL A 4 -18.29 2.61 30.80
C VAL A 4 -18.55 1.30 30.08
N HIS A 5 -19.00 1.37 28.82
CA HIS A 5 -19.24 0.19 28.00
C HIS A 5 -17.95 -0.50 27.60
N LEU A 6 -16.92 0.27 27.21
CA LEU A 6 -15.61 -0.30 26.90
C LEU A 6 -15.05 -1.04 28.13
N LYS A 7 -15.06 -0.41 29.30
CA LYS A 7 -14.61 -1.04 30.56
C LYS A 7 -15.38 -2.31 30.90
N ALA A 8 -16.70 -2.34 30.70
CA ALA A 8 -17.51 -3.53 30.93
C ALA A 8 -17.11 -4.69 30.01
N ILE A 9 -16.86 -4.39 28.72
CA ILE A 9 -16.41 -5.38 27.73
C ILE A 9 -15.00 -5.89 28.09
N LEU A 10 -14.07 -4.98 28.40
CA LEU A 10 -12.70 -5.33 28.74
C LEU A 10 -12.60 -6.14 30.05
N ARG A 11 -13.47 -5.89 31.03
CA ARG A 11 -13.52 -6.72 32.25
C ARG A 11 -13.91 -8.18 31.97
N ARG A 12 -14.75 -8.41 30.97
CA ARG A 12 -15.24 -9.76 30.64
C ARG A 12 -14.33 -10.49 29.67
N CYS A 13 -13.85 -9.79 28.64
CA CYS A 13 -13.11 -10.39 27.54
C CYS A 13 -11.60 -10.09 27.57
N GLY A 14 -11.18 -9.05 28.30
CA GLY A 14 -9.81 -8.51 28.29
C GLY A 14 -8.70 -9.54 28.48
N PRO A 15 -8.78 -10.50 29.42
CA PRO A 15 -7.76 -11.54 29.59
C PRO A 15 -7.51 -12.39 28.33
N HIS A 16 -8.45 -12.43 27.39
CA HIS A 16 -8.37 -13.19 26.14
C HIS A 16 -8.14 -12.30 24.91
N ILE A 17 -8.25 -10.97 25.04
CA ILE A 17 -8.08 -10.06 23.90
C ILE A 17 -6.60 -10.01 23.50
N ARG A 18 -6.33 -10.42 22.26
CA ARG A 18 -4.99 -10.30 21.64
C ARG A 18 -4.90 -9.16 20.64
N SER A 19 -6.03 -8.71 20.10
CA SER A 19 -6.12 -7.62 19.13
C SER A 19 -7.23 -6.65 19.54
N LEU A 20 -6.89 -5.37 19.65
CA LEU A 20 -7.81 -4.30 20.00
C LEU A 20 -7.62 -3.13 19.03
N SER A 21 -8.72 -2.61 18.49
CA SER A 21 -8.72 -1.36 17.73
C SER A 21 -9.56 -0.33 18.46
N LEU A 22 -8.95 0.83 18.69
CA LEU A 22 -9.58 2.02 19.26
C LEU A 22 -9.61 3.16 18.24
N ALA A 23 -9.34 2.83 16.96
CA ALA A 23 -9.19 3.83 15.91
C ALA A 23 -10.45 4.69 15.78
N ASP A 24 -10.25 5.97 15.48
CA ASP A 24 -11.30 6.97 15.29
C ASP A 24 -12.16 7.27 16.55
N ILE A 25 -11.83 6.70 17.71
CA ILE A 25 -12.50 7.03 18.97
C ILE A 25 -11.84 8.25 19.62
N ASN A 26 -12.22 9.43 19.10
CA ASN A 26 -11.76 10.71 19.60
C ASN A 26 -12.14 10.90 21.08
N GLN A 27 -11.20 11.41 21.89
CA GLN A 27 -11.32 11.66 23.35
C GLN A 27 -11.20 10.44 24.28
N LEU A 28 -10.84 9.25 23.79
CA LEU A 28 -10.80 8.06 24.65
C LEU A 28 -9.44 7.75 25.27
N LEU A 29 -8.35 8.37 24.79
CA LEU A 29 -6.99 7.97 25.15
C LEU A 29 -6.30 9.02 26.03
N ASP A 30 -6.56 8.95 27.33
CA ASP A 30 -5.75 9.58 28.38
C ASP A 30 -4.89 8.55 29.13
N GLU A 31 -3.99 8.99 30.01
CA GLU A 31 -3.12 8.09 30.78
C GLU A 31 -3.89 7.04 31.59
N ASN A 32 -5.05 7.42 32.16
CA ASN A 32 -5.86 6.53 32.99
C ASN A 32 -6.52 5.42 32.15
N SER A 33 -7.04 5.77 30.97
CA SER A 33 -7.64 4.85 30.02
C SER A 33 -6.64 3.78 29.59
N VAL A 34 -5.38 4.17 29.33
CA VAL A 34 -4.32 3.28 28.88
C VAL A 34 -3.92 2.31 29.99
N LEU A 35 -3.75 2.81 31.23
CA LEU A 35 -3.47 1.96 32.39
C LEU A 35 -4.59 0.95 32.63
N GLU A 36 -5.85 1.40 32.51
CA GLU A 36 -7.01 0.53 32.68
C GLU A 36 -7.07 -0.56 31.59
N ILE A 37 -6.87 -0.18 30.33
CA ILE A 37 -6.84 -1.15 29.22
C ILE A 37 -5.67 -2.13 29.39
N GLY A 38 -4.49 -1.64 29.80
CA GLY A 38 -3.31 -2.46 30.10
C GLY A 38 -3.55 -3.49 31.20
N ALA A 39 -4.20 -3.06 32.29
CA ALA A 39 -4.54 -3.94 33.40
C ALA A 39 -5.59 -5.00 33.01
N LEU A 40 -6.55 -4.65 32.15
CA LEU A 40 -7.62 -5.55 31.73
C LEU A 40 -7.20 -6.48 30.57
N CYS A 41 -6.23 -6.08 29.74
CA CYS A 41 -5.82 -6.80 28.53
C CYS A 41 -4.32 -7.19 28.54
N PRO A 42 -3.86 -8.03 29.49
CA PRO A 42 -2.43 -8.36 29.63
C PRO A 42 -1.87 -9.19 28.45
N GLU A 43 -2.74 -9.89 27.71
CA GLU A 43 -2.36 -10.73 26.57
C GLU A 43 -2.39 -10.00 25.22
N LEU A 44 -2.55 -8.68 25.23
CA LEU A 44 -2.68 -7.88 24.02
C LEU A 44 -1.37 -7.89 23.21
N THR A 45 -1.44 -8.36 21.96
CA THR A 45 -0.31 -8.40 21.03
C THR A 45 -0.42 -7.37 19.92
N ASN A 46 -1.64 -6.96 19.56
CA ASN A 46 -1.92 -6.04 18.46
C ASN A 46 -2.81 -4.89 18.96
N LEU A 47 -2.40 -3.65 18.73
CA LEU A 47 -3.15 -2.47 19.14
C LEU A 47 -3.21 -1.45 18.00
N ASN A 48 -4.41 -1.04 17.59
CA ASN A 48 -4.60 0.02 16.60
C ASN A 48 -5.19 1.26 17.27
N LEU A 49 -4.44 2.35 17.24
CA LEU A 49 -4.72 3.66 17.82
C LEU A 49 -4.82 4.75 16.75
N SER A 50 -5.03 4.37 15.48
CA SER A 50 -5.05 5.33 14.37
C SER A 50 -6.12 6.40 14.56
N SER A 51 -5.80 7.62 14.14
CA SER A 51 -6.62 8.83 14.28
C SER A 51 -6.85 9.30 15.73
N ILE A 52 -6.22 8.68 16.73
CA ILE A 52 -6.37 9.09 18.14
C ILE A 52 -5.27 10.07 18.53
N THR A 53 -5.66 11.25 19.02
CA THR A 53 -4.72 12.19 19.62
C THR A 53 -4.32 11.77 21.05
N ALA A 54 -3.07 11.37 21.26
CA ALA A 54 -2.51 11.10 22.59
C ALA A 54 -1.32 12.02 22.93
N SER A 55 -1.22 12.42 24.20
CA SER A 55 -0.07 13.19 24.70
C SER A 55 1.20 12.33 24.73
N PRO A 56 2.41 12.94 24.71
CA PRO A 56 3.67 12.22 24.88
C PRO A 56 3.71 11.32 26.12
N GLU A 57 3.15 11.81 27.23
CA GLU A 57 3.05 11.09 28.50
C GLU A 57 2.12 9.88 28.38
N THR A 58 0.99 10.02 27.68
CA THR A 58 0.06 8.91 27.40
C THR A 58 0.74 7.81 26.58
N LEU A 59 1.51 8.17 25.55
CA LEU A 59 2.26 7.19 24.76
C LEU A 59 3.38 6.51 25.55
N ARG A 60 4.01 7.22 26.50
CA ARG A 60 4.97 6.62 27.44
C ARG A 60 4.29 5.58 28.31
N VAL A 61 3.18 5.91 28.95
CA VAL A 61 2.38 4.99 29.78
C VAL A 61 1.92 3.79 28.96
N LEU A 62 1.53 3.99 27.71
CA LEU A 62 1.15 2.93 26.78
C LEU A 62 2.28 1.93 26.55
N SER A 63 3.48 2.45 26.36
CA SER A 63 4.68 1.64 26.13
C SER A 63 5.04 0.73 27.32
N GLU A 64 4.65 1.13 28.53
CA GLU A 64 4.87 0.43 29.79
C GLU A 64 3.72 -0.54 30.11
N SER A 65 2.50 -0.24 29.65
CA SER A 65 1.26 -0.95 30.02
C SER A 65 1.04 -2.27 29.29
N PHE A 66 1.66 -2.49 28.12
CA PHE A 66 1.42 -3.66 27.28
C PHE A 66 2.71 -4.50 27.06
N PRO A 67 3.04 -5.44 27.97
CA PRO A 67 4.31 -6.16 27.93
C PRO A 67 4.42 -7.17 26.76
N LYS A 68 3.29 -7.63 26.20
CA LYS A 68 3.23 -8.59 25.09
C LYS A 68 2.97 -7.96 23.72
N LEU A 69 2.93 -6.63 23.63
CA LEU A 69 2.61 -5.95 22.39
C LEU A 69 3.71 -6.16 21.35
N THR A 70 3.32 -6.64 20.17
CA THR A 70 4.21 -6.90 19.02
C THR A 70 3.83 -6.11 17.78
N LYS A 71 2.57 -5.68 17.66
CA LYS A 71 2.06 -4.89 16.53
C LYS A 71 1.36 -3.64 17.04
N ILE A 72 1.75 -2.48 16.53
CA ILE A 72 1.04 -1.23 16.80
C ILE A 72 0.78 -0.47 15.50
N ALA A 73 -0.45 0.02 15.34
CA ALA A 73 -0.82 0.95 14.28
C ALA A 73 -1.22 2.27 14.92
N TYR A 74 -0.60 3.36 14.49
CA TYR A 74 -0.84 4.70 15.02
C TYR A 74 -0.75 5.70 13.87
N CYS A 75 -1.77 5.70 13.01
CA CYS A 75 -1.79 6.51 11.79
C CYS A 75 -2.51 7.87 12.00
N GLY A 76 -2.30 8.83 11.10
CA GLY A 76 -3.12 10.05 10.97
C GLY A 76 -2.76 11.18 11.93
N MET A 77 -1.56 11.17 12.51
CA MET A 77 -1.18 12.05 13.61
C MET A 77 -0.29 13.22 13.19
N THR A 78 -0.92 14.35 12.85
CA THR A 78 -0.22 15.56 12.40
C THR A 78 0.43 16.38 13.52
N GLN A 79 0.15 16.08 14.80
CA GLN A 79 0.60 16.88 15.95
C GLN A 79 1.54 16.18 16.95
N THR A 80 1.86 14.88 16.78
CA THR A 80 2.71 14.17 17.76
C THR A 80 4.18 14.59 17.65
N ASN A 81 4.70 15.09 18.77
CA ASN A 81 6.08 15.53 18.96
C ASN A 81 7.08 14.35 18.98
N GLU A 82 8.33 14.60 18.56
CA GLU A 82 9.37 13.58 18.40
C GLU A 82 9.67 12.77 19.66
N LYS A 83 9.58 13.43 20.81
CA LYS A 83 9.82 12.81 22.13
C LYS A 83 8.76 11.77 22.48
N ALA A 84 7.51 12.01 22.12
CA ALA A 84 6.38 11.10 22.37
C ALA A 84 6.62 9.74 21.72
N PHE A 85 7.08 9.81 20.47
CA PHE A 85 7.40 8.68 19.65
C PHE A 85 8.60 7.90 20.17
N LEU A 86 9.66 8.61 20.60
CA LEU A 86 10.83 8.01 21.23
C LEU A 86 10.47 7.21 22.49
N PHE A 87 9.54 7.68 23.31
CA PHE A 87 9.12 6.93 24.50
C PHE A 87 8.43 5.62 24.13
N LEU A 88 7.49 5.68 23.18
CA LEU A 88 6.74 4.51 22.73
C LEU A 88 7.67 3.44 22.15
N LEU A 89 8.59 3.86 21.28
CA LEU A 89 9.52 2.92 20.65
C LEU A 89 10.64 2.47 21.59
N LYS A 90 11.20 3.33 22.45
CA LYS A 90 12.33 2.94 23.33
C LYS A 90 11.95 1.81 24.29
N SER A 91 10.75 1.88 24.88
CA SER A 91 10.29 0.87 25.85
C SER A 91 9.88 -0.45 25.18
N MET A 92 9.45 -0.40 23.91
CA MET A 92 8.92 -1.56 23.18
C MET A 92 9.84 -2.09 22.07
N ALA A 93 11.00 -1.47 21.83
CA ALA A 93 11.91 -1.74 20.71
C ALA A 93 12.34 -3.21 20.57
N SER A 94 12.48 -3.92 21.70
CA SER A 94 12.89 -5.33 21.71
C SER A 94 11.76 -6.31 21.39
N ARG A 95 10.50 -5.85 21.41
CA ARG A 95 9.29 -6.69 21.28
C ARG A 95 8.47 -6.39 20.04
N LEU A 96 8.46 -5.14 19.57
CA LEU A 96 7.73 -4.74 18.39
C LEU A 96 8.30 -5.40 17.14
N ARG A 97 7.41 -6.06 16.40
CA ARG A 97 7.68 -6.72 15.11
C ARG A 97 7.06 -5.96 13.94
N SER A 98 5.93 -5.30 14.16
CA SER A 98 5.24 -4.53 13.13
C SER A 98 4.83 -3.18 13.66
N VAL A 99 5.16 -2.13 12.90
CA VAL A 99 4.68 -0.80 13.23
C VAL A 99 4.21 -0.03 12.00
N ASP A 100 3.02 0.56 12.11
CA ASP A 100 2.41 1.40 11.10
C ASP A 100 2.21 2.82 11.64
N PHE A 101 2.92 3.78 11.05
CA PHE A 101 2.96 5.18 11.45
C PHE A 101 2.60 6.13 10.29
N ARG A 102 1.73 5.69 9.40
CA ARG A 102 1.28 6.54 8.28
C ARG A 102 0.82 7.91 8.79
N GLY A 103 1.49 8.98 8.37
CA GLY A 103 1.18 10.35 8.80
C GLY A 103 1.76 10.84 10.15
N CYS A 104 2.67 10.11 10.81
CA CYS A 104 3.38 10.60 12.01
C CYS A 104 4.70 11.34 11.70
N ALA A 105 4.81 12.62 12.07
CA ALA A 105 5.87 13.54 11.64
C ALA A 105 7.29 13.30 12.20
N SER A 106 7.56 12.28 13.02
CA SER A 106 8.84 12.16 13.72
C SER A 106 9.40 10.75 13.86
N LEU A 107 10.61 10.51 13.31
CA LEU A 107 11.44 9.34 13.60
C LEU A 107 12.93 9.67 13.71
N ILE A 108 13.52 9.73 14.91
CA ILE A 108 14.98 9.72 15.05
C ILE A 108 15.43 8.43 15.77
N SER A 109 16.42 7.77 15.17
CA SER A 109 16.78 6.37 15.37
C SER A 109 17.50 6.02 16.68
N ARG A 110 17.12 4.87 17.24
CA ARG A 110 18.01 3.92 17.94
C ARG A 110 17.68 2.48 17.51
N ASN A 111 18.67 1.58 17.64
CA ASN A 111 18.67 0.18 17.20
C ASN A 111 17.36 -0.60 17.45
N PHE A 112 16.66 -0.93 16.37
CA PHE A 112 15.56 -1.89 16.36
C PHE A 112 16.05 -3.23 15.80
N ASN A 113 16.62 -4.06 16.66
CA ASN A 113 17.24 -5.32 16.21
C ASN A 113 16.21 -6.44 15.89
N GLY A 114 14.92 -6.22 16.15
CA GLY A 114 13.86 -7.21 15.95
C GLY A 114 12.67 -6.76 15.12
N LEU A 115 12.70 -5.54 14.55
CA LEU A 115 11.58 -5.00 13.79
C LEU A 115 11.58 -5.58 12.38
N THR A 116 10.54 -6.34 12.03
CA THR A 116 10.43 -7.01 10.73
C THR A 116 9.55 -6.24 9.75
N THR A 117 8.62 -5.41 10.22
CA THR A 117 7.68 -4.69 9.38
C THR A 117 7.60 -3.22 9.81
N LEU A 118 7.80 -2.32 8.84
CA LEU A 118 7.72 -0.87 9.04
C LEU A 118 6.94 -0.20 7.91
N THR A 119 5.91 0.56 8.26
CA THR A 119 5.11 1.35 7.31
C THR A 119 5.19 2.83 7.66
N LEU A 120 5.65 3.63 6.70
CA LEU A 120 5.86 5.07 6.79
C LEU A 120 5.39 5.78 5.52
N CYS A 121 4.11 5.62 5.23
CA CYS A 121 3.46 6.27 4.10
C CYS A 121 2.97 7.68 4.46
N GLY A 122 2.95 8.55 3.45
CA GLY A 122 2.39 9.91 3.54
C GLY A 122 3.42 11.01 3.78
N VAL A 123 2.92 12.21 4.06
CA VAL A 123 3.74 13.43 4.15
C VAL A 123 4.14 13.72 5.59
N PHE A 124 5.41 14.08 5.79
CA PHE A 124 6.01 14.33 7.09
C PHE A 124 6.70 15.71 7.11
N PRO A 125 5.97 16.81 7.35
CA PRO A 125 6.51 18.18 7.19
C PRO A 125 7.68 18.51 8.13
N LEU A 126 7.73 17.89 9.31
CA LEU A 126 8.79 18.09 10.30
C LEU A 126 9.96 17.13 10.10
N PHE A 127 9.90 16.24 9.10
CA PHE A 127 10.85 15.17 8.94
C PHE A 127 11.87 15.46 7.84
N THR A 128 13.12 15.10 8.11
CA THR A 128 14.22 15.32 7.16
C THR A 128 14.62 14.02 6.48
N ASN A 129 15.10 14.12 5.25
CA ASN A 129 15.66 12.98 4.52
C ASN A 129 16.81 12.28 5.30
N LYS A 130 17.61 13.04 6.06
CA LYS A 130 18.67 12.48 6.94
C LYS A 130 18.12 11.60 8.06
N GLY A 131 16.96 11.98 8.63
CA GLY A 131 16.23 11.17 9.61
C GLY A 131 15.69 9.88 8.98
N LEU A 132 15.11 9.98 7.78
CA LEU A 132 14.54 8.83 7.08
C LEU A 132 15.60 7.79 6.71
N LYS A 133 16.81 8.23 6.34
CA LYS A 133 17.96 7.33 6.09
C LYS A 133 18.30 6.41 7.25
N GLN A 134 17.90 6.73 8.47
CA GLN A 134 18.17 5.87 9.62
C GLN A 134 17.45 4.53 9.57
N ILE A 135 16.39 4.38 8.75
CA ILE A 135 15.70 3.10 8.52
C ILE A 135 16.66 2.03 7.99
N SER A 136 17.67 2.43 7.21
CA SER A 136 18.70 1.52 6.70
C SER A 136 19.45 0.76 7.80
N ARG A 137 19.45 1.25 9.05
CA ARG A 137 20.08 0.56 10.19
C ARG A 137 19.26 -0.62 10.72
N ILE A 138 18.01 -0.78 10.28
CA ILE A 138 17.09 -1.83 10.76
C ILE A 138 17.21 -3.05 9.85
N SER A 139 18.36 -3.72 9.86
CA SER A 139 18.67 -4.85 8.96
C SER A 139 17.79 -6.11 9.16
N SER A 140 16.96 -6.10 10.21
CA SER A 140 15.95 -7.14 10.48
C SER A 140 14.66 -6.98 9.67
N LEU A 141 14.48 -5.86 8.95
CA LEU A 141 13.28 -5.60 8.15
C LEU A 141 13.09 -6.64 7.03
N GLN A 142 11.86 -7.14 6.96
CA GLN A 142 11.32 -8.01 5.92
C GLN A 142 10.23 -7.30 5.11
N THR A 143 9.55 -6.32 5.68
CA THR A 143 8.52 -5.51 5.02
C THR A 143 8.76 -4.04 5.28
N LEU A 144 8.87 -3.25 4.21
CA LEU A 144 8.98 -1.81 4.27
C LEU A 144 7.97 -1.17 3.32
N SER A 145 7.24 -0.17 3.78
CA SER A 145 6.31 0.59 2.94
C SER A 145 6.55 2.08 3.14
N LEU A 146 6.82 2.79 2.04
CA LEU A 146 7.09 4.24 2.02
C LEU A 146 6.19 4.95 1.00
N ASP A 147 4.99 4.43 0.78
CA ASP A 147 4.06 4.97 -0.23
C ASP A 147 3.72 6.44 0.06
N TYR A 148 3.47 7.26 -0.96
CA TYR A 148 3.13 8.68 -0.80
C TYR A 148 4.11 9.49 0.07
N ASN A 149 5.36 9.03 0.21
CA ASN A 149 6.36 9.68 1.04
C ASN A 149 7.27 10.58 0.18
N PRO A 150 7.11 11.93 0.23
CA PRO A 150 7.86 12.85 -0.63
C PRO A 150 9.33 13.00 -0.22
N LEU A 151 9.76 12.36 0.87
CA LEU A 151 11.14 12.40 1.34
C LEU A 151 12.01 11.29 0.75
N VAL A 152 11.43 10.36 -0.01
CA VAL A 152 12.17 9.29 -0.69
C VAL A 152 12.98 9.88 -1.84
N ASP A 153 14.29 9.67 -1.79
CA ASP A 153 15.25 10.05 -2.83
C ASP A 153 16.21 8.90 -3.14
N ASP A 154 16.99 9.05 -4.21
CA ASP A 154 17.99 8.06 -4.62
C ASP A 154 19.00 7.71 -3.52
N ASN A 155 19.38 8.68 -2.68
CA ASN A 155 20.31 8.44 -1.58
C ASN A 155 19.71 7.52 -0.51
N LEU A 156 18.42 7.69 -0.21
CA LEU A 156 17.68 6.78 0.67
C LEU A 156 17.57 5.39 0.04
N LEU A 157 17.21 5.32 -1.25
CA LEU A 157 17.13 4.05 -1.97
C LEU A 157 18.46 3.31 -1.97
N SER A 158 19.59 4.00 -2.17
CA SER A 158 20.93 3.41 -2.03
C SER A 158 21.15 2.87 -0.62
N SER A 159 20.86 3.67 0.40
CA SER A 159 21.06 3.26 1.80
C SER A 159 20.22 2.03 2.17
N ILE A 160 18.96 1.97 1.73
CA ILE A 160 18.07 0.83 1.93
C ILE A 160 18.59 -0.39 1.16
N SER A 161 18.95 -0.20 -0.11
CA SER A 161 19.42 -1.28 -1.00
C SER A 161 20.76 -1.88 -0.58
N ASP A 162 21.59 -1.14 0.16
CA ASP A 162 22.86 -1.65 0.69
C ASP A 162 22.69 -2.42 2.00
N ASN A 163 21.75 -2.02 2.86
CA ASN A 163 21.67 -2.53 4.24
C ASN A 163 20.50 -3.49 4.51
N LEU A 164 19.39 -3.41 3.77
CA LEU A 164 18.16 -4.14 4.08
C LEU A 164 18.00 -5.43 3.25
N GLN A 165 19.03 -6.28 3.22
CA GLN A 165 19.10 -7.49 2.38
C GLN A 165 18.09 -8.60 2.73
N ASN A 166 17.30 -8.42 3.79
CA ASN A 166 16.27 -9.37 4.22
C ASN A 166 14.85 -8.96 3.81
N LEU A 167 14.69 -7.86 3.06
CA LEU A 167 13.40 -7.43 2.55
C LEU A 167 12.78 -8.47 1.62
N ARG A 168 11.52 -8.82 1.93
CA ARG A 168 10.61 -9.64 1.14
C ARG A 168 9.50 -8.80 0.50
N LYS A 169 9.07 -7.72 1.15
CA LYS A 169 8.06 -6.80 0.63
C LYS A 169 8.56 -5.37 0.70
N PHE A 170 8.53 -4.67 -0.44
CA PHE A 170 8.89 -3.25 -0.49
C PHE A 170 7.90 -2.47 -1.36
N THR A 171 7.29 -1.43 -0.80
CA THR A 171 6.35 -0.57 -1.53
C THR A 171 6.81 0.89 -1.52
N LEU A 172 6.77 1.51 -2.70
CA LEU A 172 7.18 2.89 -2.97
C LEU A 172 6.12 3.62 -3.82
N SER A 173 4.85 3.22 -3.72
CA SER A 173 3.81 3.74 -4.60
C SER A 173 3.64 5.26 -4.39
N PHE A 174 3.71 6.04 -5.48
CA PHE A 174 3.65 7.51 -5.45
C PHE A 174 4.65 8.15 -4.46
N ALA A 175 5.79 7.52 -4.22
CA ALA A 175 6.84 8.04 -3.35
C ALA A 175 7.75 9.05 -4.08
N GLY A 176 8.40 9.90 -3.30
CA GLY A 176 9.32 10.93 -3.79
C GLY A 176 8.64 11.99 -4.66
N THR A 177 9.46 12.74 -5.38
CA THR A 177 9.04 13.65 -6.44
C THR A 177 9.78 13.30 -7.72
N ASP A 178 9.31 13.77 -8.87
CA ASP A 178 9.89 13.47 -10.20
C ASP A 178 11.38 13.81 -10.32
N CYS A 179 11.89 14.70 -9.46
CA CYS A 179 13.31 15.09 -9.43
C CYS A 179 14.15 14.35 -8.38
N GLN A 180 13.53 13.64 -7.44
CA GLN A 180 14.23 13.03 -6.29
C GLN A 180 14.47 11.54 -6.46
N ILE A 181 13.57 10.84 -7.14
CA ILE A 181 13.74 9.45 -7.52
C ILE A 181 14.07 9.43 -9.01
N THR A 182 15.26 8.94 -9.35
CA THR A 182 15.69 8.78 -10.74
C THR A 182 15.70 7.31 -11.16
N THR A 183 15.83 7.08 -12.47
CA THR A 183 16.02 5.74 -13.03
C THR A 183 17.20 5.02 -12.37
N ASN A 184 18.30 5.74 -12.12
CA ASN A 184 19.48 5.16 -11.47
C ASN A 184 19.19 4.72 -10.03
N GLY A 185 18.42 5.53 -9.27
CA GLY A 185 18.01 5.17 -7.92
C GLY A 185 17.13 3.93 -7.88
N LEU A 186 16.18 3.80 -8.81
CA LEU A 186 15.32 2.61 -8.90
C LEU A 186 16.06 1.35 -9.37
N CYS A 187 17.08 1.47 -10.23
CA CYS A 187 17.91 0.33 -10.60
C CYS A 187 18.64 -0.30 -9.40
N LEU A 188 18.85 0.44 -8.30
CA LEU A 188 19.47 -0.10 -7.08
C LEU A 188 18.60 -1.18 -6.41
N LEU A 189 17.29 -1.21 -6.69
CA LEU A 189 16.37 -2.21 -6.16
C LEU A 189 16.72 -3.64 -6.60
N ALA A 190 17.43 -3.80 -7.73
CA ALA A 190 17.95 -5.10 -8.19
C ALA A 190 18.93 -5.75 -7.21
N LYS A 191 19.40 -5.04 -6.18
CA LYS A 191 20.20 -5.62 -5.09
C LYS A 191 19.38 -6.57 -4.21
N PHE A 192 18.06 -6.42 -4.11
CA PHE A 192 17.22 -7.25 -3.25
C PHE A 192 16.93 -8.63 -3.84
N LYS A 193 17.72 -9.64 -3.44
CA LYS A 193 17.61 -11.02 -3.96
C LYS A 193 16.50 -11.86 -3.32
N LYS A 194 15.89 -11.39 -2.23
CA LYS A 194 14.84 -12.11 -1.48
C LYS A 194 13.46 -11.46 -1.62
N LEU A 195 13.34 -10.46 -2.49
CA LEU A 195 12.11 -9.68 -2.64
C LEU A 195 11.05 -10.54 -3.34
N GLU A 196 9.88 -10.66 -2.71
CA GLU A 196 8.72 -11.43 -3.17
C GLU A 196 7.59 -10.51 -3.64
N GLU A 197 7.46 -9.32 -3.06
CA GLU A 197 6.45 -8.32 -3.43
C GLU A 197 7.07 -6.93 -3.59
N LEU A 198 6.79 -6.29 -4.74
CA LEU A 198 7.27 -4.95 -5.07
C LEU A 198 6.15 -4.08 -5.66
N ASP A 199 5.93 -2.90 -5.09
CA ASP A 199 5.02 -1.89 -5.64
C ASP A 199 5.79 -0.62 -6.02
N LEU A 200 5.81 -0.30 -7.32
CA LEU A 200 6.43 0.89 -7.92
C LEU A 200 5.39 1.77 -8.64
N SER A 201 4.11 1.60 -8.32
CA SER A 201 3.00 2.31 -8.96
C SER A 201 3.15 3.82 -8.86
N GLY A 202 2.89 4.53 -9.96
CA GLY A 202 2.86 6.00 -10.01
C GLY A 202 4.24 6.67 -9.92
N LEU A 203 5.33 5.93 -10.09
CA LEU A 203 6.68 6.50 -10.14
C LEU A 203 7.04 6.93 -11.57
N ALA A 204 7.24 8.24 -11.79
CA ALA A 204 7.60 8.80 -13.09
C ALA A 204 8.94 8.28 -13.63
N ALA A 205 9.88 7.96 -12.76
CA ALA A 205 11.21 7.45 -13.11
C ALA A 205 11.24 5.97 -13.55
N LEU A 206 10.11 5.26 -13.45
CA LEU A 206 10.00 3.87 -13.85
C LEU A 206 9.90 3.75 -15.38
N ASN A 207 10.88 3.06 -15.98
CA ASN A 207 10.97 2.82 -17.42
C ASN A 207 11.55 1.43 -17.73
N VAL A 208 11.69 1.12 -19.02
CA VAL A 208 12.26 -0.15 -19.53
C VAL A 208 13.59 -0.52 -18.85
N GLN A 209 14.49 0.44 -18.67
CA GLN A 209 15.82 0.20 -18.08
C GLN A 209 15.72 -0.27 -16.63
N VAL A 210 14.79 0.31 -15.86
CA VAL A 210 14.54 -0.11 -14.48
C VAL A 210 13.99 -1.54 -14.44
N LEU A 211 12.99 -1.85 -15.27
CA LEU A 211 12.41 -3.21 -15.31
C LEU A 211 13.44 -4.25 -15.72
N LYS A 212 14.25 -3.95 -16.74
CA LYS A 212 15.35 -4.83 -17.14
C LYS A 212 16.30 -5.13 -15.98
N SER A 213 16.66 -4.11 -15.21
CA SER A 213 17.54 -4.30 -14.06
C SER A 213 16.88 -5.14 -12.95
N ILE A 214 15.63 -4.86 -12.61
CA ILE A 214 14.89 -5.61 -11.58
C ILE A 214 14.70 -7.08 -11.99
N CYS A 215 14.29 -7.32 -13.24
CA CYS A 215 13.91 -8.65 -13.73
C CYS A 215 15.12 -9.54 -14.02
N ASN A 216 16.23 -8.96 -14.51
CA ASN A 216 17.36 -9.75 -14.99
C ASN A 216 18.51 -9.77 -13.98
N ASP A 217 18.73 -8.67 -13.25
CA ASP A 217 19.91 -8.53 -12.42
C ASP A 217 19.68 -8.93 -10.97
N GLY A 218 18.44 -9.14 -10.48
CA GLY A 218 18.32 -9.62 -9.11
C GLY A 218 17.02 -10.02 -8.46
N CYS A 219 15.86 -9.44 -8.76
CA CYS A 219 14.64 -9.71 -7.98
C CYS A 219 13.91 -10.99 -8.44
N LEU A 220 14.66 -12.07 -8.62
CA LEU A 220 14.19 -13.35 -9.20
C LEU A 220 13.21 -14.13 -8.31
N GLU A 221 13.09 -13.73 -7.03
CA GLU A 221 12.12 -14.30 -6.08
C GLU A 221 10.75 -13.59 -6.11
N LEU A 222 10.58 -12.58 -6.98
CA LEU A 222 9.32 -11.83 -7.08
C LEU A 222 8.16 -12.75 -7.48
N ARG A 223 7.10 -12.68 -6.69
CA ARG A 223 5.79 -13.31 -6.92
C ARG A 223 4.72 -12.30 -7.27
N THR A 224 4.84 -11.08 -6.76
CA THR A 224 3.85 -10.03 -6.95
C THR A 224 4.54 -8.72 -7.32
N ILE A 225 4.10 -8.09 -8.42
CA ILE A 225 4.56 -6.77 -8.82
C ILE A 225 3.38 -5.85 -9.19
N PHE A 226 3.38 -4.64 -8.64
CA PHE A 226 2.40 -3.60 -8.95
C PHE A 226 3.10 -2.42 -9.64
N LEU A 227 2.68 -2.12 -10.86
CA LEU A 227 3.25 -1.07 -11.70
C LEU A 227 2.15 -0.13 -12.22
N ARG A 228 1.16 0.21 -11.38
CA ARG A 228 0.00 0.99 -11.83
C ARG A 228 0.39 2.41 -12.22
N ASN A 229 -0.30 3.00 -13.20
CA ASN A 229 -0.10 4.38 -13.65
C ASN A 229 1.35 4.70 -14.06
N CYS A 230 2.08 3.72 -14.60
CA CYS A 230 3.45 3.90 -15.06
C CYS A 230 3.47 4.07 -16.59
N SER A 231 3.63 5.32 -17.05
CA SER A 231 3.43 5.68 -18.47
C SER A 231 4.63 5.39 -19.38
N TYR A 232 5.82 5.13 -18.83
CA TYR A 232 7.08 5.02 -19.59
C TYR A 232 7.62 3.58 -19.70
N LEU A 233 6.76 2.58 -19.46
CA LEU A 233 7.19 1.18 -19.47
C LEU A 233 7.44 0.64 -20.87
N GLY A 234 6.53 0.91 -21.83
CA GLY A 234 6.60 0.33 -23.18
C GLY A 234 6.51 -1.21 -23.22
N ASP A 235 6.29 -1.77 -24.41
CA ASP A 235 6.12 -3.21 -24.60
C ASP A 235 7.39 -4.00 -24.26
N ASP A 236 8.56 -3.46 -24.63
CA ASP A 236 9.86 -4.06 -24.35
C ASP A 236 10.11 -4.19 -22.84
N GLY A 237 9.70 -3.19 -22.05
CA GLY A 237 9.83 -3.23 -20.59
C GLY A 237 8.96 -4.30 -19.95
N ILE A 238 7.74 -4.49 -20.47
CA ILE A 238 6.84 -5.54 -19.99
C ILE A 238 7.34 -6.93 -20.39
N ALA A 239 7.97 -7.07 -21.57
CA ALA A 239 8.55 -8.34 -22.00
C ALA A 239 9.63 -8.86 -21.03
N GLU A 240 10.38 -7.95 -20.37
CA GLU A 240 11.38 -8.32 -19.36
C GLU A 240 10.76 -9.00 -18.13
N LEU A 241 9.48 -8.75 -17.80
CA LEU A 241 8.78 -9.45 -16.71
C LEU A 241 8.71 -10.97 -16.96
N GLY A 242 8.80 -11.41 -18.23
CA GLY A 242 8.85 -12.83 -18.59
C GLY A 242 10.07 -13.57 -18.01
N ASN A 243 11.11 -12.86 -17.61
CA ASN A 243 12.29 -13.46 -16.97
C ASN A 243 12.06 -13.81 -15.49
N LEU A 244 11.00 -13.26 -14.85
CA LEU A 244 10.62 -13.56 -13.48
C LEU A 244 9.79 -14.85 -13.41
N THR A 245 10.46 -15.99 -13.40
CA THR A 245 9.82 -17.34 -13.44
C THR A 245 8.90 -17.66 -12.25
N LYS A 246 9.01 -16.93 -11.13
CA LYS A 246 8.18 -17.11 -9.92
C LYS A 246 7.02 -16.12 -9.84
N LEU A 247 6.86 -15.25 -10.83
CA LEU A 247 5.86 -14.19 -10.82
C LEU A 247 4.45 -14.80 -10.98
N GLU A 248 3.58 -14.51 -10.02
CA GLU A 248 2.21 -15.00 -9.94
C GLU A 248 1.19 -13.88 -10.21
N ASN A 249 1.49 -12.65 -9.74
CA ASN A 249 0.56 -11.52 -9.80
C ASN A 249 1.24 -10.29 -10.40
N VAL A 250 0.63 -9.72 -11.45
CA VAL A 250 1.09 -8.50 -12.11
C VAL A 250 -0.07 -7.52 -12.27
N ASP A 251 0.09 -6.30 -11.78
CA ASP A 251 -0.87 -5.21 -11.97
C ASP A 251 -0.25 -4.09 -12.82
N LEU A 252 -0.75 -3.91 -14.04
CA LEU A 252 -0.33 -2.87 -14.99
C LEU A 252 -1.43 -1.82 -15.21
N SER A 253 -2.40 -1.72 -14.29
CA SER A 253 -3.57 -0.85 -14.46
C SER A 253 -3.16 0.60 -14.65
N GLY A 254 -3.70 1.28 -15.67
CA GLY A 254 -3.39 2.68 -15.95
C GLY A 254 -2.03 2.92 -16.64
N CYS A 255 -1.32 1.87 -17.07
CA CYS A 255 -0.17 2.01 -17.94
C CYS A 255 -0.59 2.24 -19.40
N ILE A 256 0.22 3.01 -20.14
CA ILE A 256 0.04 3.19 -21.58
C ILE A 256 1.02 2.23 -22.28
N LEU A 257 0.48 1.20 -22.93
CA LEU A 257 1.23 0.23 -23.72
C LEU A 257 0.97 0.48 -25.21
N SER A 258 2.01 0.47 -26.05
CA SER A 258 1.97 0.91 -27.45
C SER A 258 2.23 -0.28 -28.40
N ASN A 259 1.19 -0.88 -29.00
CA ASN A 259 1.23 -2.11 -29.83
C ASN A 259 1.47 -1.81 -31.36
N PRO A 260 1.86 -2.73 -32.31
CA PRO A 260 2.02 -4.21 -32.24
C PRO A 260 3.10 -4.91 -33.14
N HIS A 261 4.06 -5.64 -32.58
CA HIS A 261 4.75 -6.77 -33.27
C HIS A 261 5.15 -7.94 -32.33
N ALA A 262 4.88 -7.86 -31.02
CA ALA A 262 5.21 -8.94 -30.09
C ALA A 262 4.06 -9.95 -29.95
N ASN A 263 4.42 -11.23 -29.75
CA ASN A 263 3.50 -12.34 -29.56
C ASN A 263 2.43 -12.04 -28.48
N PRO A 264 1.20 -12.54 -28.63
CA PRO A 264 0.11 -12.24 -27.70
C PRO A 264 0.46 -12.69 -26.27
N VAL A 265 0.67 -11.73 -25.38
CA VAL A 265 0.80 -11.96 -23.95
C VAL A 265 -0.60 -12.22 -23.38
N LYS A 266 -0.79 -13.38 -22.77
CA LYS A 266 -2.03 -13.72 -22.07
C LYS A 266 -2.06 -12.99 -20.73
N ILE A 267 -2.68 -11.81 -20.71
CA ILE A 267 -2.88 -11.03 -19.49
C ILE A 267 -4.14 -11.57 -18.80
N ILE A 268 -3.96 -12.19 -17.63
CA ILE A 268 -5.07 -12.60 -16.76
C ILE A 268 -5.42 -11.40 -15.89
N ILE A 269 -6.51 -10.70 -16.22
CA ILE A 269 -7.07 -9.66 -15.34
C ILE A 269 -7.88 -10.38 -14.27
N GLY A 270 -7.23 -10.74 -13.17
CA GLY A 270 -7.91 -11.28 -11.99
C GLY A 270 -8.75 -10.20 -11.30
N GLY A 271 -10.07 -10.37 -11.29
CA GLY A 271 -10.94 -9.74 -10.29
C GLY A 271 -11.53 -8.36 -10.61
N THR A 272 -11.52 -7.89 -11.86
CA THR A 272 -12.33 -6.72 -12.21
C THR A 272 -13.76 -7.16 -12.53
N ILE A 273 -14.76 -6.67 -11.76
CA ILE A 273 -16.16 -6.72 -12.19
C ILE A 273 -16.26 -5.81 -13.42
N CYS A 274 -16.05 -6.39 -14.59
CA CYS A 274 -16.24 -5.72 -15.87
C CYS A 274 -17.61 -6.11 -16.39
N GLU A 275 -18.46 -5.12 -16.67
CA GLU A 275 -19.64 -5.33 -17.52
C GLU A 275 -19.15 -5.69 -18.93
N PRO A 276 -19.30 -6.96 -19.39
CA PRO A 276 -18.67 -7.41 -20.63
C PRO A 276 -19.15 -6.64 -21.87
N HIS A 277 -20.35 -6.05 -21.76
CA HIS A 277 -21.03 -5.24 -22.77
C HIS A 277 -20.50 -3.79 -22.85
N LYS A 278 -19.78 -3.29 -21.83
CA LYS A 278 -19.15 -1.96 -21.83
C LYS A 278 -17.70 -1.96 -22.32
N ILE A 279 -17.12 -3.14 -22.57
CA ILE A 279 -15.80 -3.27 -23.20
C ILE A 279 -15.95 -2.94 -24.68
N ARG A 280 -15.82 -1.64 -25.04
CA ARG A 280 -15.78 -1.21 -26.44
C ARG A 280 -14.60 -1.91 -27.13
N ARG A 281 -14.91 -2.77 -28.10
CA ARG A 281 -13.92 -3.36 -29.01
C ARG A 281 -13.58 -2.30 -30.06
N PRO A 282 -12.33 -1.81 -30.13
CA PRO A 282 -11.89 -1.12 -31.33
C PRO A 282 -11.93 -2.13 -32.48
N TYR A 283 -12.42 -1.71 -33.65
CA TYR A 283 -12.42 -2.53 -34.86
C TYR A 283 -11.03 -3.17 -35.07
N GLY A 284 -10.97 -4.51 -35.08
CA GLY A 284 -9.72 -5.27 -35.23
C GLY A 284 -9.14 -5.91 -33.96
N SER A 285 -9.81 -5.81 -32.80
CA SER A 285 -9.37 -6.47 -31.56
C SER A 285 -9.42 -8.00 -31.65
N ARG A 286 -8.28 -8.68 -31.38
CA ARG A 286 -8.13 -10.15 -31.33
C ARG A 286 -8.21 -10.72 -29.91
N VAL A 287 -8.89 -10.03 -29.00
CA VAL A 287 -9.09 -10.50 -27.61
C VAL A 287 -10.17 -11.59 -27.61
N ILE A 288 -9.77 -12.83 -27.33
CA ILE A 288 -10.72 -13.90 -26.99
C ILE A 288 -10.98 -13.82 -25.49
N LEU A 289 -12.18 -13.41 -25.13
CA LEU A 289 -12.69 -13.48 -23.75
C LEU A 289 -13.05 -14.94 -23.48
N ASP A 290 -12.27 -15.62 -22.65
CA ASP A 290 -12.66 -16.91 -22.10
C ASP A 290 -13.68 -16.65 -20.98
N GLN A 291 -14.94 -16.98 -21.27
CA GLN A 291 -16.07 -16.75 -20.36
C GLN A 291 -16.28 -17.89 -19.36
N ALA A 292 -15.41 -18.90 -19.37
CA ALA A 292 -15.46 -20.00 -18.42
C ALA A 292 -14.81 -19.61 -17.08
N ASP A 293 -15.31 -18.56 -16.43
CA ASP A 293 -15.07 -18.39 -15.00
C ASP A 293 -16.35 -18.79 -14.24
N ASN A 294 -16.27 -19.93 -13.56
CA ASN A 294 -17.32 -20.48 -12.69
C ASN A 294 -17.41 -19.72 -11.35
N SER A 295 -17.10 -18.43 -11.33
CA SER A 295 -17.31 -17.53 -10.20
C SER A 295 -18.69 -16.84 -10.29
N SER A 296 -19.72 -17.54 -10.75
CA SER A 296 -21.10 -17.06 -10.68
C SER A 296 -21.62 -17.14 -9.25
N LEU A 297 -21.55 -16.02 -8.53
CA LEU A 297 -22.48 -15.72 -7.46
C LEU A 297 -23.91 -15.95 -7.97
N ASN A 298 -24.66 -16.73 -7.21
CA ASN A 298 -26.00 -17.22 -7.50
C ASN A 298 -26.98 -16.04 -7.74
N LEU A 299 -27.43 -15.89 -8.99
CA LEU A 299 -28.30 -14.79 -9.47
C LEU A 299 -29.79 -14.95 -9.10
N ASN A 300 -30.14 -15.90 -8.24
CA ASN A 300 -31.52 -16.17 -7.83
C ASN A 300 -32.17 -15.12 -6.91
N TYR A 301 -31.54 -13.94 -6.70
CA TYR A 301 -32.06 -12.88 -5.83
C TYR A 301 -32.48 -11.59 -6.54
N LEU A 302 -32.34 -11.48 -7.87
CA LEU A 302 -32.71 -10.26 -8.60
C LEU A 302 -33.94 -10.39 -9.50
N SER A 303 -34.60 -11.55 -9.55
CA SER A 303 -35.84 -11.75 -10.33
C SER A 303 -37.12 -11.27 -9.64
N SER A 304 -37.05 -10.40 -8.62
CA SER A 304 -38.25 -9.99 -7.86
C SER A 304 -38.74 -8.57 -8.08
N PHE A 305 -38.09 -7.73 -8.89
CA PHE A 305 -38.66 -6.41 -9.19
C PHE A 305 -38.40 -5.97 -10.64
N VAL A 306 -39.53 -5.79 -11.34
CA VAL A 306 -39.79 -5.12 -12.61
C VAL A 306 -39.92 -6.03 -13.83
N ASP A 307 -41.19 -6.14 -14.26
CA ASP A 307 -41.74 -6.88 -15.38
C ASP A 307 -41.14 -6.52 -16.74
N GLU A 308 -40.72 -7.54 -17.48
CA GLU A 308 -40.74 -7.55 -18.94
C GLU A 308 -42.19 -7.76 -19.38
N ASN A 309 -42.82 -6.71 -19.89
CA ASN A 309 -43.80 -6.77 -20.98
C ASN A 309 -44.32 -5.34 -21.21
N GLU A 310 -43.75 -4.63 -22.18
CA GLU A 310 -44.55 -3.96 -23.21
C GLU A 310 -43.66 -3.30 -24.28
N LEU A 311 -43.81 -3.81 -25.51
CA LEU A 311 -43.82 -3.07 -26.77
C LEU A 311 -42.49 -2.66 -27.41
N PHE A 312 -42.02 -3.58 -28.25
CA PHE A 312 -41.50 -3.28 -29.59
C PHE A 312 -42.36 -2.21 -30.30
N ASN A 313 -41.72 -1.16 -30.82
CA ASN A 313 -41.90 -0.60 -32.18
C ASN A 313 -41.23 0.77 -32.30
N GLY A 314 -40.43 0.98 -33.36
CA GLY A 314 -40.22 2.31 -33.95
C GLY A 314 -38.78 2.79 -34.09
N ASP A 315 -38.29 2.69 -35.33
CA ASP A 315 -37.37 3.58 -36.06
C ASP A 315 -35.87 3.63 -35.72
N GLU A 316 -35.12 2.94 -36.59
CA GLU A 316 -33.73 3.20 -36.98
C GLU A 316 -33.64 4.56 -37.68
N ASP A 317 -33.04 5.57 -37.03
CA ASP A 317 -32.27 6.68 -37.63
C ASP A 317 -32.14 7.82 -36.60
N ASP A 318 -31.20 7.75 -35.64
CA ASP A 318 -30.75 8.96 -34.92
C ASP A 318 -29.44 8.86 -34.11
N GLU A 319 -28.68 7.76 -34.19
CA GLU A 319 -27.48 7.59 -33.33
C GLU A 319 -26.15 8.07 -33.93
N PHE A 320 -26.15 8.78 -35.06
CA PHE A 320 -24.92 9.22 -35.75
C PHE A 320 -24.69 10.75 -35.80
N ARG A 321 -25.43 11.56 -35.03
CA ARG A 321 -25.32 13.05 -35.10
C ARG A 321 -25.14 13.84 -33.80
N ILE A 322 -24.85 13.20 -32.65
CA ILE A 322 -24.75 13.93 -31.35
C ILE A 322 -23.36 13.89 -30.67
N LEU A 323 -22.30 13.37 -31.29
CA LEU A 323 -20.94 13.39 -30.67
C LEU A 323 -19.83 14.06 -31.49
N SER A 324 -20.18 14.80 -32.54
CA SER A 324 -19.27 15.69 -33.27
C SER A 324 -19.72 17.15 -33.19
N ALA A 325 -19.73 17.70 -31.97
CA ALA A 325 -19.76 19.14 -31.78
C ALA A 325 -19.08 19.52 -30.45
N HIS A 326 -18.11 20.44 -30.53
CA HIS A 326 -17.37 21.10 -29.44
C HIS A 326 -15.99 20.56 -29.07
N SER A 327 -15.15 20.37 -30.08
CA SER A 327 -13.74 20.77 -30.03
C SER A 327 -13.56 22.06 -30.86
N LYS A 328 -13.45 23.21 -30.18
CA LYS A 328 -12.77 24.45 -30.64
C LYS A 328 -12.86 25.53 -29.56
N LEU A 329 -11.74 26.30 -29.42
CA LEU A 329 -11.47 27.47 -28.56
C LEU A 329 -10.94 27.06 -27.16
N ILE A 330 -9.69 27.33 -26.73
CA ILE A 330 -8.76 28.43 -27.00
C ILE A 330 -7.30 27.97 -26.80
N ILE A 331 -6.43 28.23 -27.78
CA ILE A 331 -5.03 28.64 -27.58
C ILE A 331 -4.93 30.02 -28.23
N SER A 332 -4.58 31.01 -27.41
CA SER A 332 -3.80 32.20 -27.77
C SER A 332 -2.89 32.49 -26.61
#